data_AF-A0A2I0LB21-F1
#
_entry.id   AF-A0A2I0LB21-F1
#
_cell.length_a   1.000
_cell.length_b   1.000
_cell.length_c   1.000
_cell.angle_alpha   90.00
_cell.angle_beta   90.00
_cell.angle_gamma   90.00
#
_symmetry.space_group_name_H-M   'P 1'
#
loop_
_entity.id
_entity.type
_entity.pdbx_description
1 polymer ?
#
loop_
_entity_poly.entity_id
_entity_poly.type
_entity_poly.pdbx_seq_one_letter_code
_entity_poly.pdbx_strand_id
1 'polypeptide(L)'
;MEIGSRRNMVSSENSPPLNSVTPLRRRTANRIYALIYASALLALFYRHVRQLLLLRFTTPVPVAAATLSLFVADSVLAFMWCTTQSFRVYPIRRTEYVENIPKVLKEEDFPALDVFVCTADPYKEPPIGVVNTALSVLAYDYPADKLSVYLSDDGRSELTLFAFMEAAKFAAHWLPFCRENKVVDRSPEDYFRSNRSIGSETERIK
;
A
#
# COMPACT_ATOMS: atom_id res chain seq x y z
N MET A 1 -5.33 -36.75 -28.67
CA MET A 1 -4.40 -35.60 -28.78
C MET A 1 -5.00 -34.52 -27.89
N GLU A 2 -4.91 -34.76 -26.59
CA GLU A 2 -3.90 -34.19 -25.67
C GLU A 2 -4.30 -32.75 -25.26
N ILE A 3 -4.34 -32.29 -24.01
CA ILE A 3 -4.12 -32.75 -22.63
C ILE A 3 -4.89 -31.65 -21.84
N GLY A 4 -5.82 -31.90 -20.92
CA GLY A 4 -5.62 -32.69 -19.72
C GLY A 4 -4.90 -31.90 -18.61
N SER A 5 -5.39 -30.73 -18.17
CA SER A 5 -5.06 -30.24 -16.82
C SER A 5 -6.08 -29.20 -16.31
N ARG A 6 -7.29 -29.66 -15.98
CA ARG A 6 -8.02 -29.04 -14.87
C ARG A 6 -7.25 -29.44 -13.62
N ARG A 7 -6.37 -28.57 -13.12
CA ARG A 7 -5.81 -28.75 -11.78
C ARG A 7 -6.98 -28.82 -10.82
N ASN A 8 -7.13 -30.01 -10.22
CA ASN A 8 -7.93 -30.21 -9.04
C ASN A 8 -7.47 -29.19 -8.00
N MET A 9 -8.27 -28.16 -7.76
CA MET A 9 -8.19 -27.39 -6.54
C MET A 9 -8.74 -28.32 -5.46
N VAL A 10 -7.88 -29.25 -5.02
CA VAL A 10 -8.14 -30.05 -3.83
C VAL A 10 -8.27 -29.04 -2.71
N SER A 11 -9.51 -28.75 -2.32
CA SER A 11 -9.80 -28.22 -1.00
C SER A 11 -9.38 -29.30 -0.01
N SER A 12 -8.11 -29.28 0.39
CA SER A 12 -7.66 -30.07 1.52
C SER A 12 -8.36 -29.49 2.75
N GLU A 13 -9.44 -30.14 3.19
CA GLU A 13 -10.21 -29.77 4.39
C GLU A 13 -9.36 -29.71 5.68
N ASN A 14 -8.08 -30.13 5.62
CA ASN A 14 -7.13 -30.13 6.74
C ASN A 14 -5.92 -29.19 6.58
N SER A 15 -5.82 -28.37 5.53
CA SER A 15 -4.71 -27.42 5.39
C SER A 15 -4.95 -26.14 6.18
N PRO A 16 -3.96 -25.61 6.92
CA PRO A 16 -4.12 -24.38 7.67
C PRO A 16 -4.34 -23.19 6.71
N PRO A 17 -5.13 -22.18 7.11
CA PRO A 17 -5.43 -21.03 6.25
C PRO A 17 -4.17 -20.20 5.99
N LEU A 18 -3.99 -19.73 4.75
CA LEU A 18 -2.91 -18.81 4.38
C LEU A 18 -3.25 -17.36 4.71
N ASN A 19 -4.54 -17.02 4.70
CA ASN A 19 -5.04 -15.70 5.01
C ASN A 19 -6.42 -15.77 5.68
N SER A 20 -6.73 -14.77 6.50
CA SER A 20 -8.07 -14.57 7.07
C SER A 20 -8.54 -13.13 6.86
N VAL A 21 -9.87 -12.98 6.79
CA VAL A 21 -10.52 -11.66 6.69
C VAL A 21 -11.48 -11.54 7.86
N THR A 22 -11.25 -10.56 8.73
CA THR A 22 -12.08 -10.31 9.91
C THR A 22 -12.68 -8.91 9.83
N PRO A 23 -14.01 -8.76 9.99
CA PRO A 23 -14.63 -7.44 10.06
C PRO A 23 -14.19 -6.73 11.34
N LEU A 24 -13.83 -5.45 11.23
CA LEU A 24 -13.42 -4.68 12.41
C LEU A 24 -14.61 -4.35 13.30
N ARG A 25 -14.40 -4.42 14.62
CA ARG A 25 -15.41 -4.05 15.64
C ARG A 25 -15.93 -2.61 15.47
N ARG A 26 -15.10 -1.70 14.93
CA ARG A 26 -15.46 -0.30 14.64
C ARG A 26 -16.58 -0.15 13.61
N ARG A 27 -16.96 -1.22 12.89
CA ARG A 27 -18.08 -1.23 11.94
C ARG A 27 -19.38 -0.69 12.54
N THR A 28 -19.72 -1.08 13.76
CA THR A 28 -20.96 -0.63 14.42
C THR A 28 -20.91 0.86 14.75
N ALA A 29 -19.79 1.31 15.32
CA ALA A 29 -19.55 2.72 15.61
C ALA A 29 -19.61 3.59 14.34
N ASN A 30 -18.99 3.15 13.24
CA ASN A 30 -19.03 3.86 11.96
C ASN A 30 -20.44 3.95 11.39
N ARG A 31 -21.26 2.89 11.51
CA ARG A 31 -22.65 2.90 11.06
C ARG A 31 -23.51 3.86 11.88
N ILE A 32 -23.33 3.88 13.19
CA ILE A 32 -24.04 4.82 14.07
C ILE A 32 -23.64 6.25 13.73
N TYR A 33 -22.34 6.53 13.59
CA TYR A 33 -21.84 7.82 13.14
C TYR A 33 -22.43 8.24 11.79
N ALA A 34 -22.47 7.32 10.81
CA ALA A 34 -23.03 7.58 9.50
C ALA A 34 -24.53 7.92 9.55
N LEU A 35 -25.31 7.23 10.39
CA LEU A 35 -26.73 7.53 10.59
C LEU A 35 -26.95 8.90 11.22
N ILE A 36 -26.19 9.23 12.26
CA ILE A 36 -26.25 10.55 12.91
C ILE A 36 -25.92 11.65 11.90
N TYR A 37 -24.82 11.51 11.17
CA TYR A 37 -24.40 12.51 10.20
C TYR A 37 -25.38 12.63 9.02
N ALA A 38 -25.93 11.51 8.53
CA ALA A 38 -26.97 11.53 7.49
C ALA A 38 -28.23 12.26 7.97
N SER A 39 -28.66 12.06 9.22
CA SER A 39 -29.79 12.78 9.79
C SER A 39 -29.54 14.29 9.87
N ALA A 40 -28.32 14.71 10.24
CA ALA A 40 -27.92 16.11 10.26
C ALA A 40 -27.92 16.74 8.85
N LEU A 41 -27.41 16.02 7.85
CA LEU A 41 -27.47 16.44 6.44
C LEU A 41 -28.93 16.58 5.97
N LEU A 42 -29.79 15.60 6.25
CA LEU A 42 -31.21 15.66 5.88
C LEU A 42 -31.93 16.86 6.53
N ALA A 43 -31.66 17.13 7.81
CA ALA A 43 -32.22 18.29 8.50
C ALA A 43 -31.73 19.62 7.88
N LEU A 44 -30.45 19.69 7.51
CA LEU A 44 -29.87 20.83 6.81
C LEU A 44 -30.53 21.02 5.44
N PHE A 45 -30.65 19.97 4.62
CA PHE A 45 -31.32 20.05 3.32
C PHE A 45 -32.79 20.45 3.45
N TYR A 46 -33.51 19.91 4.44
CA TYR A 46 -34.88 20.34 4.73
C TYR A 46 -34.95 21.85 5.04
N ARG A 47 -34.01 22.38 5.82
CA ARG A 47 -33.91 23.82 6.09
C ARG A 47 -33.67 24.62 4.80
N HIS A 48 -32.74 24.21 3.94
CA HIS A 48 -32.46 24.89 2.68
C HIS A 48 -33.66 24.87 1.74
N VAL A 49 -34.33 23.72 1.57
CA VAL A 49 -35.52 23.59 0.74
C VAL A 49 -36.66 24.46 1.29
N ARG A 50 -36.90 24.45 2.61
CA ARG A 50 -37.91 25.32 3.22
C ARG A 50 -37.60 26.80 3.02
N GLN A 51 -36.34 27.20 3.14
CA GLN A 51 -35.91 28.58 2.92
C GLN A 51 -36.06 28.99 1.45
N LEU A 52 -35.76 28.09 0.51
CA LEU A 52 -35.94 28.32 -0.93
C LEU A 52 -37.43 28.42 -1.32
N LEU A 53 -38.29 27.61 -0.70
CA LEU A 53 -39.74 27.68 -0.89
C LEU A 53 -40.39 28.94 -0.28
N LEU A 54 -39.79 29.49 0.78
CA LEU A 54 -40.23 30.72 1.44
C LEU A 54 -39.61 31.99 0.84
N LEU A 55 -38.77 31.87 -0.19
CA LEU A 55 -38.24 33.04 -0.90
C LEU A 55 -39.41 33.82 -1.51
N ARG A 56 -39.60 35.06 -1.07
CA ARG A 56 -40.60 35.98 -1.63
C ARG A 56 -39.95 36.82 -2.72
N PHE A 57 -40.74 37.29 -3.69
CA PHE A 57 -40.27 38.22 -4.73
C PHE A 57 -39.66 39.53 -4.18
N THR A 58 -39.87 39.84 -2.91
CA THR A 58 -39.30 41.00 -2.21
C THR A 58 -37.94 40.74 -1.56
N THR A 59 -37.39 39.52 -1.61
CA THR A 59 -36.09 39.23 -0.99
C THR A 59 -34.94 39.88 -1.74
N PRO A 60 -33.96 40.49 -1.06
CA PRO A 60 -32.80 41.08 -1.72
C PRO A 60 -32.03 40.05 -2.55
N VAL A 61 -31.67 40.42 -3.79
CA VAL A 61 -30.85 39.60 -4.70
C VAL A 61 -29.60 38.99 -4.04
N PRO A 62 -28.79 39.70 -3.22
CA PRO A 62 -27.62 39.10 -2.58
C PRO A 62 -27.99 37.98 -1.60
N VAL A 63 -29.15 38.08 -0.91
CA VAL A 63 -29.62 37.07 0.03
C VAL A 63 -30.11 35.82 -0.70
N ALA A 64 -30.80 36.01 -1.83
CA ALA A 64 -31.22 34.91 -2.71
C ALA A 64 -30.00 34.18 -3.29
N ALA A 65 -29.01 34.92 -3.80
CA ALA A 65 -27.76 34.36 -4.33
C ALA A 65 -26.98 33.59 -3.26
N ALA A 66 -26.83 34.15 -2.05
CA ALA A 66 -26.16 33.47 -0.94
C ALA A 66 -26.88 32.16 -0.54
N THR A 67 -28.22 32.16 -0.51
CA THR A 67 -29.01 30.97 -0.18
C THR A 67 -28.81 29.86 -1.21
N LEU A 68 -28.78 30.21 -2.51
CA LEU A 68 -28.52 29.26 -3.59
C LEU A 68 -27.08 28.72 -3.55
N SER A 69 -26.10 29.60 -3.35
CA SER A 69 -24.69 29.21 -3.25
C SER A 69 -24.43 28.26 -2.08
N LEU A 70 -25.04 28.52 -0.91
CA LEU A 70 -24.95 27.61 0.24
C LEU A 70 -25.58 26.25 -0.05
N PHE A 71 -26.75 26.22 -0.69
CA PHE A 71 -27.40 24.95 -1.08
C PHE A 71 -26.52 24.13 -2.05
N VAL A 72 -25.89 24.78 -3.03
CA VAL A 72 -24.97 24.11 -3.96
C VAL A 72 -23.74 23.60 -3.22
N ALA A 73 -23.13 24.41 -2.35
CA ALA A 73 -21.97 24.02 -1.57
C ALA A 73 -22.26 22.80 -0.67
N ASP A 74 -23.38 22.82 0.05
CA ASP A 74 -23.80 21.71 0.92
C ASP A 74 -24.16 20.45 0.12
N SER A 75 -24.68 20.60 -1.11
CA SER A 75 -24.93 19.47 -2.02
C SER A 75 -23.63 18.78 -2.44
N VAL A 76 -22.61 19.56 -2.79
CA VAL A 76 -21.28 19.04 -3.13
C VAL A 76 -20.63 18.37 -1.92
N LEU A 77 -20.74 18.99 -0.74
CA LEU A 77 -20.21 18.42 0.50
C LEU A 77 -20.91 17.10 0.87
N ALA A 78 -22.24 17.04 0.78
CA ALA A 78 -23.00 15.82 1.03
C ALA A 78 -22.66 14.70 0.04
N PHE A 79 -22.44 15.04 -1.23
CA PHE A 79 -21.98 14.09 -2.24
C PHE A 79 -20.60 13.53 -1.91
N MET A 80 -19.61 14.38 -1.61
CA MET A 80 -18.28 13.96 -1.19
C MET A 80 -18.31 13.10 0.08
N TRP A 81 -19.18 13.44 1.02
CA TRP A 81 -19.35 12.64 2.22
C TRP A 81 -19.94 11.26 1.91
N CYS A 82 -20.98 11.19 1.08
CA CYS A 82 -21.63 9.94 0.68
C CYS A 82 -20.63 8.99 0.00
N THR A 83 -19.83 9.48 -0.95
CA THR A 83 -18.79 8.68 -1.61
C THR A 83 -17.72 8.20 -0.64
N THR A 84 -17.35 9.03 0.35
CA THR A 84 -16.40 8.66 1.40
C THR A 84 -16.98 7.62 2.38
N GLN A 85 -18.28 7.68 2.70
CA GLN A 85 -18.91 6.73 3.60
C GLN A 85 -18.86 5.30 3.08
N SER A 86 -18.95 5.09 1.76
CA SER A 86 -18.87 3.77 1.13
C SER A 86 -17.62 2.99 1.57
N PHE A 87 -16.47 3.65 1.74
CA PHE A 87 -15.25 3.03 2.25
C PHE A 87 -15.26 2.74 3.75
N ARG A 88 -16.13 3.40 4.52
CA ARG A 88 -16.18 3.33 6.00
C ARG A 88 -17.26 2.39 6.54
N VAL A 89 -18.21 1.93 5.71
CA VAL A 89 -19.33 1.06 6.12
C VAL A 89 -18.90 -0.36 6.50
N TYR A 90 -17.87 -0.89 5.82
CA TYR A 90 -17.40 -2.27 6.04
C TYR A 90 -15.87 -2.34 6.11
N PRO A 91 -15.27 -1.81 7.19
CA PRO A 91 -13.83 -1.91 7.37
C PRO A 91 -13.46 -3.36 7.71
N ILE A 92 -12.54 -3.93 6.94
CA ILE A 92 -12.03 -5.30 7.11
C ILE A 92 -10.54 -5.29 7.45
N ARG A 93 -10.13 -6.23 8.30
CA ARG A 93 -8.73 -6.54 8.56
C ARG A 93 -8.39 -7.83 7.83
N ARG A 94 -7.33 -7.79 7.02
CA ARG A 94 -6.71 -8.98 6.44
C ARG A 94 -5.52 -9.36 7.33
N THR A 95 -5.38 -10.64 7.59
CA THR A 95 -4.23 -11.21 8.29
C THR A 95 -3.67 -12.34 7.44
N GLU A 96 -2.37 -12.28 7.18
CA GLU A 96 -1.57 -13.27 6.49
C GLU A 96 -0.85 -14.20 7.48
N TYR A 97 -0.74 -15.48 7.13
CA TYR A 97 -0.05 -16.50 7.92
C TYR A 97 1.07 -17.11 7.09
N VAL A 98 2.19 -16.39 7.00
CA VAL A 98 3.35 -16.77 6.17
C VAL A 98 3.93 -18.12 6.63
N GLU A 99 3.85 -18.40 7.93
CA GLU A 99 4.26 -19.67 8.55
C GLU A 99 3.49 -20.90 8.07
N ASN A 100 2.33 -20.70 7.43
CA ASN A 100 1.53 -21.77 6.86
C ASN A 100 1.86 -22.06 5.39
N ILE A 101 2.55 -21.14 4.70
CA ILE A 101 2.95 -21.33 3.29
C ILE A 101 3.69 -22.66 3.08
N PRO A 102 4.78 -23.00 3.80
CA PRO A 102 5.52 -24.24 3.57
C PRO A 102 4.71 -25.51 3.90
N LYS A 103 3.60 -25.38 4.64
CA LYS A 103 2.69 -26.52 4.97
C LYS A 103 1.69 -26.80 3.86
N VAL A 104 1.43 -25.82 2.99
CA VAL A 104 0.38 -25.88 1.95
C VAL A 104 0.99 -25.91 0.55
N LEU A 105 2.12 -25.22 0.35
CA LEU A 105 2.78 -25.05 -0.93
C LEU A 105 4.26 -25.30 -0.77
N LYS A 106 4.84 -25.99 -1.74
CA LYS A 106 6.29 -26.13 -1.84
C LYS A 106 6.87 -24.96 -2.64
N GLU A 107 8.13 -24.61 -2.38
CA GLU A 107 8.82 -23.54 -3.10
C GLU A 107 8.88 -23.77 -4.62
N GLU A 108 8.94 -25.04 -5.05
CA GLU A 108 8.87 -25.44 -6.47
C GLU A 108 7.57 -25.02 -7.16
N ASP A 109 6.49 -24.80 -6.40
CA ASP A 109 5.18 -24.39 -6.91
C ASP A 109 4.94 -22.88 -6.81
N PHE A 110 5.89 -22.11 -6.25
CA PHE A 110 5.79 -20.66 -6.18
C PHE A 110 5.68 -20.03 -7.59
N PRO A 111 4.89 -18.97 -7.78
CA PRO A 111 4.82 -18.28 -9.07
C PRO A 111 6.12 -17.54 -9.39
N ALA A 112 6.41 -17.30 -10.67
CA ALA A 112 7.44 -16.33 -11.04
C ALA A 112 7.01 -14.91 -10.62
N LEU A 113 7.94 -14.12 -10.12
CA LEU A 113 7.75 -12.75 -9.65
C LEU A 113 8.70 -11.81 -10.40
N ASP A 114 8.11 -10.88 -11.14
CA ASP A 114 8.83 -9.80 -11.81
C ASP A 114 8.61 -8.50 -11.03
N VAL A 115 9.70 -7.87 -10.60
CA VAL A 115 9.68 -6.59 -9.88
C VAL A 115 10.25 -5.49 -10.78
N PHE A 116 9.48 -4.44 -10.99
CA PHE A 116 9.90 -3.27 -11.76
C PHE A 116 10.30 -2.15 -10.81
N VAL A 117 11.54 -1.69 -10.94
CA VAL A 117 12.07 -0.49 -10.29
C VAL A 117 12.13 0.60 -11.35
N CYS A 118 11.37 1.67 -11.17
CA CYS A 118 11.34 2.79 -12.10
C CYS A 118 12.01 4.01 -11.45
N THR A 119 12.84 4.72 -12.22
CA THR A 119 13.43 5.99 -11.82
C THR A 119 13.40 6.98 -12.98
N ALA A 120 13.26 8.27 -12.67
CA ALA A 120 13.05 9.30 -13.68
C ALA A 120 14.10 10.42 -13.69
N ASP A 121 14.73 10.72 -12.54
CA ASP A 121 15.68 11.84 -12.44
C ASP A 121 16.72 11.54 -11.36
N PRO A 122 18.01 11.37 -11.72
CA PRO A 122 19.08 11.00 -10.78
C PRO A 122 19.36 12.06 -9.71
N TYR A 123 18.89 13.30 -9.88
CA TYR A 123 19.07 14.34 -8.87
C TYR A 123 17.94 14.33 -7.83
N LYS A 124 16.72 13.95 -8.24
CA LYS A 124 15.57 13.80 -7.34
C LYS A 124 15.50 12.42 -6.70
N GLU A 125 15.96 11.41 -7.43
CA GLU A 125 16.03 10.01 -7.03
C GLU A 125 17.49 9.55 -7.16
N PRO A 126 18.35 9.87 -6.17
CA PRO A 126 19.76 9.54 -6.24
C PRO A 126 20.01 8.07 -6.58
N PRO A 127 20.91 7.74 -7.54
CA PRO A 127 21.13 6.37 -7.98
C PRO A 127 21.40 5.36 -6.87
N ILE A 128 22.08 5.80 -5.79
CA ILE A 128 22.37 4.95 -4.64
C ILE A 128 21.09 4.47 -3.93
N GLY A 129 20.05 5.31 -3.84
CA GLY A 129 18.77 4.93 -3.23
C GLY A 129 18.02 3.90 -4.09
N VAL A 130 18.08 4.07 -5.41
CA VAL A 130 17.50 3.12 -6.38
C VAL A 130 18.23 1.78 -6.32
N VAL A 131 19.57 1.80 -6.23
CA VAL A 131 20.41 0.61 -6.01
C VAL A 131 20.05 -0.10 -4.71
N ASN A 132 19.89 0.62 -3.60
CA ASN A 132 19.50 0.03 -2.31
C ASN A 132 18.15 -0.69 -2.39
N THR A 133 17.20 -0.10 -3.13
CA THR A 133 15.89 -0.72 -3.38
C THR A 133 16.04 -2.00 -4.21
N ALA A 134 16.78 -1.95 -5.32
CA ALA A 134 17.01 -3.12 -6.17
C ALA A 134 17.72 -4.27 -5.43
N LEU A 135 18.78 -3.97 -4.66
CA LEU A 135 19.50 -4.95 -3.85
C LEU A 135 18.64 -5.54 -2.73
N SER A 136 17.78 -4.72 -2.11
CA SER A 136 16.83 -5.20 -1.10
C SER A 136 15.86 -6.22 -1.68
N VAL A 137 15.32 -5.96 -2.88
CA VAL A 137 14.44 -6.89 -3.60
C VAL A 137 15.19 -8.17 -4.00
N LEU A 138 16.37 -8.05 -4.60
CA LEU A 138 17.19 -9.21 -5.00
C LEU A 138 17.58 -10.13 -3.83
N ALA A 139 17.57 -9.59 -2.61
CA ALA A 139 17.86 -10.32 -1.38
C ALA A 139 16.63 -10.96 -0.71
N TYR A 140 15.44 -10.88 -1.32
CA TYR A 140 14.21 -11.49 -0.80
C TYR A 140 14.39 -12.99 -0.55
N ASP A 141 13.65 -13.49 0.44
CA ASP A 141 13.56 -14.92 0.74
C ASP A 141 12.61 -15.60 -0.26
N TYR A 142 13.07 -15.70 -1.51
CA TYR A 142 12.31 -16.25 -2.63
C TYR A 142 13.25 -17.05 -3.56
N PRO A 143 12.77 -18.10 -4.26
CA PRO A 143 13.59 -18.85 -5.20
C PRO A 143 14.20 -17.95 -6.27
N ALA A 144 15.52 -18.01 -6.41
CA ALA A 144 16.28 -17.10 -7.30
C ALA A 144 15.97 -17.32 -8.78
N ASP A 145 15.55 -18.52 -9.16
CA ASP A 145 15.09 -18.88 -10.51
C ASP A 145 13.70 -18.29 -10.84
N LYS A 146 13.01 -17.74 -9.83
CA LYS A 146 11.65 -17.20 -9.96
C LYS A 146 11.55 -15.72 -9.66
N LEU A 147 12.61 -15.07 -9.23
CA LEU A 147 12.64 -13.64 -8.95
C LEU A 147 13.45 -12.91 -10.02
N SER A 148 12.78 -12.04 -10.78
CA SER A 148 13.44 -11.16 -11.74
C SER A 148 13.23 -9.71 -11.32
N VAL A 149 14.29 -8.90 -11.41
CA VAL A 149 14.22 -7.46 -11.11
C VAL A 149 14.60 -6.68 -12.36
N TYR A 150 13.72 -5.79 -12.80
CA TYR A 150 13.89 -4.95 -13.97
C TYR A 150 14.02 -3.49 -13.54
N LEU A 151 15.00 -2.79 -14.11
CA LEU A 151 15.16 -1.35 -13.93
C LEU A 151 14.67 -0.61 -15.17
N SER A 152 13.77 0.35 -15.00
CA SER A 152 13.39 1.32 -16.03
C SER A 152 13.90 2.70 -15.62
N ASP A 153 14.83 3.25 -16.40
CA ASP A 153 15.37 4.61 -16.18
C ASP A 153 14.85 5.56 -17.28
N ASP A 154 13.81 6.32 -16.94
CA ASP A 154 13.22 7.32 -17.82
C ASP A 154 14.13 8.55 -17.99
N GLY A 155 15.04 8.77 -17.03
CA GLY A 155 16.03 9.86 -17.04
C GLY A 155 17.22 9.58 -17.94
N ARG A 156 17.40 8.34 -18.41
CA ARG A 156 18.53 7.87 -19.24
C ARG A 156 19.87 8.33 -18.66
N SER A 157 20.01 8.18 -17.35
CA SER A 157 21.12 8.72 -16.59
C SER A 157 22.33 7.79 -16.65
N GLU A 158 23.46 8.29 -17.17
CA GLU A 158 24.74 7.58 -17.12
C GLU A 158 25.16 7.27 -15.67
N LEU A 159 24.80 8.15 -14.72
CA LEU A 159 25.08 7.92 -13.29
C LEU A 159 24.27 6.74 -12.74
N THR A 160 23.02 6.59 -13.17
CA THR A 160 22.17 5.45 -12.77
C THR A 160 22.73 4.16 -13.33
N LEU A 161 23.09 4.16 -14.62
CA LEU A 161 23.74 3.00 -15.25
C LEU A 161 25.03 2.62 -14.53
N PHE A 162 25.92 3.59 -14.27
CA PHE A 162 27.17 3.34 -13.56
C PHE A 162 26.93 2.78 -12.15
N ALA A 163 26.00 3.36 -11.39
CA ALA A 163 25.67 2.89 -10.06
C ALA A 163 25.17 1.44 -10.08
N PHE A 164 24.35 1.05 -11.07
CA PHE A 164 23.86 -0.32 -11.21
C PHE A 164 24.94 -1.31 -11.68
N MET A 165 25.91 -0.88 -12.48
CA MET A 165 27.07 -1.70 -12.82
C MET A 165 27.91 -2.02 -11.58
N GLU A 166 28.16 -1.04 -10.71
CA GLU A 166 28.86 -1.27 -9.44
C GLU A 166 28.00 -2.06 -8.45
N ALA A 167 26.69 -1.81 -8.40
CA ALA A 167 25.74 -2.57 -7.59
C ALA A 167 25.74 -4.06 -7.96
N ALA A 168 25.84 -4.41 -9.24
CA ALA A 168 25.90 -5.80 -9.68
C ALA A 168 27.13 -6.54 -9.12
N LYS A 169 28.29 -5.86 -9.04
CA LYS A 169 29.50 -6.42 -8.40
C LYS A 169 29.31 -6.56 -6.90
N PHE A 170 28.70 -5.55 -6.26
CA PHE A 170 28.43 -5.57 -4.83
C PHE A 170 27.40 -6.66 -4.46
N ALA A 171 26.39 -6.88 -5.30
CA ALA A 171 25.35 -7.90 -5.12
C ALA A 171 25.94 -9.30 -4.93
N ALA A 172 27.03 -9.62 -5.64
CA ALA A 172 27.73 -10.91 -5.49
C ALA A 172 28.21 -11.18 -4.06
N HIS A 173 28.42 -10.13 -3.26
CA HIS A 173 28.83 -10.23 -1.86
C HIS A 173 27.63 -10.03 -0.91
N TRP A 174 26.77 -9.07 -1.22
CA TRP A 174 25.64 -8.68 -0.37
C TRP A 174 24.55 -9.77 -0.31
N LEU A 175 24.17 -10.34 -1.45
CA LEU A 175 23.05 -11.29 -1.49
C LEU A 175 23.34 -12.58 -0.70
N PRO A 176 24.51 -13.24 -0.82
CA PRO A 176 24.85 -14.38 0.03
C PRO A 176 24.91 -13.99 1.51
N PHE A 177 25.52 -12.84 1.83
CA PHE A 177 25.60 -12.32 3.20
C PHE A 177 24.20 -12.17 3.83
N CYS A 178 23.23 -11.60 3.11
CA CYS A 178 21.87 -11.46 3.59
C CYS A 178 21.20 -12.81 3.90
N ARG A 179 21.39 -13.80 3.03
CA ARG A 179 20.80 -15.15 3.19
C ARG A 179 21.42 -15.89 4.36
N GLU A 180 22.74 -15.92 4.44
CA GLU A 180 23.49 -16.64 5.48
C GLU A 180 23.24 -16.05 6.87
N ASN A 181 23.18 -14.72 6.98
CA ASN A 181 22.99 -14.02 8.25
C ASN A 181 21.51 -13.73 8.57
N LYS A 182 20.58 -14.21 7.74
CA LYS A 182 19.12 -13.97 7.87
C LYS A 182 18.79 -12.50 8.13
N VAL A 183 19.43 -11.62 7.35
CA VAL A 183 19.28 -10.17 7.49
C VAL A 183 17.82 -9.79 7.23
N VAL A 184 17.21 -9.10 8.20
CA VAL A 184 15.81 -8.64 8.10
C VAL A 184 15.72 -7.43 7.17
N ASP A 185 16.49 -6.38 7.47
CA ASP A 185 16.59 -5.16 6.66
C ASP A 185 17.60 -5.35 5.53
N ARG A 186 17.11 -5.75 4.36
CA ARG A 186 17.94 -6.17 3.21
C ARG A 186 18.48 -5.02 2.35
N SER A 187 18.01 -3.80 2.61
CA SER A 187 18.59 -2.57 2.05
C SER A 187 19.96 -2.35 2.72
N PRO A 188 21.06 -2.28 1.95
CA PRO A 188 22.39 -2.07 2.52
C PRO A 188 22.47 -0.83 3.40
N GLU A 189 21.90 0.28 2.92
CA GLU A 189 21.89 1.54 3.66
C GLU A 189 21.15 1.45 4.99
N ASP A 190 19.98 0.81 5.03
CA ASP A 190 19.20 0.67 6.26
C ASP A 190 19.89 -0.27 7.26
N TYR A 191 20.45 -1.38 6.78
CA TYR A 191 21.23 -2.32 7.59
C TYR A 191 22.43 -1.64 8.27
N PHE A 192 23.23 -0.89 7.51
CA PHE A 192 24.41 -0.23 8.06
C PHE A 192 24.06 1.00 8.91
N ARG A 193 22.90 1.63 8.69
CA ARG A 193 22.40 2.70 9.56
C ARG A 193 21.93 2.15 10.91
N SER A 194 21.19 1.05 10.94
CA SER A 194 20.67 0.45 12.17
C SER A 194 21.80 -0.17 13.02
N ASN A 195 22.81 -0.77 12.41
CA ASN A 195 23.96 -1.33 13.15
C ASN A 195 24.90 -0.27 13.77
N ARG A 196 24.79 1.02 13.42
CA ARG A 196 25.57 2.08 14.08
C ARG A 196 25.16 2.29 15.54
N SER A 197 23.94 1.95 15.95
CA SER A 197 23.54 2.06 17.36
C SER A 197 24.08 0.92 18.24
N ILE A 198 24.48 -0.21 17.65
CA ILE A 198 25.14 -1.32 18.38
C ILE A 198 26.62 -0.97 18.66
N GLY A 199 27.22 -0.07 17.87
CA GLY A 199 28.59 0.40 18.03
C GLY A 199 28.86 1.27 19.28
N SER A 200 27.83 1.86 19.90
CA SER A 200 28.03 2.64 21.14
C SER A 200 28.14 1.78 22.40
N GLU A 201 27.73 0.51 22.34
CA GLU A 201 27.83 -0.42 23.48
C GLU A 201 29.19 -1.12 23.54
N THR A 202 29.96 -1.11 22.45
CA THR A 202 31.33 -1.66 22.37
C THR A 202 32.40 -0.71 22.90
N GLU A 203 32.07 0.55 23.18
CA GLU A 203 32.97 1.51 23.85
C GLU A 203 32.94 1.42 25.39
N ARG A 204 31.99 0.68 25.99
CA ARG A 204 31.91 0.48 27.45
C ARG A 204 32.67 -0.73 27.99
N ILE A 205 33.45 -1.42 27.15
CA ILE A 205 34.28 -2.56 27.56
C ILE A 205 35.77 -2.27 27.27
N LYS A 206 36.20 -1.03 27.53
CA LYS A 206 37.62 -0.69 27.65
C LYS A 206 37.89 -0.03 28.99
#